data_AF-A0A6C0KWC9-F1
#
_entry.id   AF-A0A6C0KWC9-F1
#
_cell.length_a   1.000
_cell.length_b   1.000
_cell.length_c   1.000
_cell.angle_alpha   90.00
_cell.angle_beta   90.00
_cell.angle_gamma   90.00
#
_symmetry.space_group_name_H-M   'P 1'
#
loop_
_entity.id
_entity.type
_entity.pdbx_description
1 polymer ?
#
loop_
_entity_poly.entity_id
_entity_poly.type
_entity_poly.pdbx_seq_one_letter_code
_entity_poly.pdbx_strand_id
1 'polypeptide(L)'
;MEITKYLVFEHYQLFALLKLKLPKDIKQKIFYDHLLPLFYEKKYAILMNIIKNRDASMFNSQFKLMEEIKTFIENKNFISFLREKNELFSDIYKEHYILNNKAYVNMSTIESLSVSWLVNLYH
;
A
#
# COMPACT_ATOMS: atom_id res chain seq x y z
N MET A 1 -10.34 2.10 22.78
CA MET A 1 -9.01 2.75 22.91
C MET A 1 -7.92 1.79 23.44
N GLU A 2 -8.19 0.47 23.53
CA GLU A 2 -7.22 -0.52 24.05
C GLU A 2 -6.46 -1.28 22.96
N ILE A 3 -7.06 -1.47 21.78
CA ILE A 3 -6.47 -2.19 20.64
C ILE A 3 -5.14 -1.56 20.19
N THR A 4 -5.06 -0.23 20.19
CA THR A 4 -3.85 0.52 19.82
C THR A 4 -2.70 0.33 20.81
N LYS A 5 -2.97 0.09 22.10
CA LYS A 5 -1.91 -0.19 23.09
C LYS A 5 -1.34 -1.59 22.94
N TYR A 6 -2.18 -2.58 22.65
CA TYR A 6 -1.74 -3.97 22.42
C TYR A 6 -0.89 -4.10 21.14
N LEU A 7 -1.33 -3.50 20.03
CA LEU A 7 -0.55 -3.45 18.79
C LEU A 7 0.83 -2.79 19.00
N VAL A 8 0.88 -1.65 19.70
CA VAL A 8 2.16 -0.96 19.98
C VAL A 8 3.10 -1.82 20.85
N PHE A 9 2.56 -2.60 21.78
CA PHE A 9 3.34 -3.48 22.66
C PHE A 9 3.91 -4.71 21.94
N GLU A 10 3.10 -5.41 21.13
CA GLU A 10 3.55 -6.55 20.31
C GLU A 10 4.61 -6.14 19.28
N HIS A 11 4.45 -4.95 18.69
CA HIS A 11 5.45 -4.43 17.75
C HIS A 11 6.79 -4.22 18.44
N TYR A 12 6.81 -3.69 19.67
CA TYR A 12 8.04 -3.45 20.41
C TYR A 12 8.79 -4.76 20.72
N GLN A 13 8.06 -5.84 21.02
CA GLN A 13 8.62 -7.17 21.24
C GLN A 13 9.20 -7.76 19.96
N LEU A 14 8.50 -7.65 18.82
CA LEU A 14 9.00 -8.11 17.51
C LEU A 14 10.25 -7.36 17.06
N PHE A 15 10.31 -6.03 17.29
CA PHE A 15 11.52 -5.25 17.02
C PHE A 15 12.67 -5.60 17.97
N ALA A 16 12.38 -5.95 19.22
CA ALA A 16 13.39 -6.42 20.17
C ALA A 16 13.97 -7.78 19.76
N LEU A 17 13.14 -8.69 19.23
CA LEU A 17 13.59 -10.00 18.70
C LEU A 17 14.62 -9.84 17.58
N LEU A 18 14.47 -8.86 16.70
CA LEU A 18 15.46 -8.59 15.65
C LEU A 18 16.82 -8.10 16.18
N LYS A 19 16.86 -7.53 17.39
CA LYS A 19 18.08 -7.06 18.06
C LYS A 19 18.84 -8.19 18.79
N LEU A 20 18.20 -9.34 19.01
CA LEU A 20 18.85 -10.51 19.62
C LEU A 20 19.90 -11.12 18.66
N LYS A 21 20.85 -11.89 19.21
CA LYS A 21 21.79 -12.72 18.42
C LYS A 21 21.07 -13.96 17.86
N LEU A 22 20.09 -13.74 16.99
CA LEU A 22 19.43 -14.80 16.22
C LEU A 22 20.15 -15.05 14.88
N PRO A 23 20.10 -16.29 14.38
CA PRO A 23 20.47 -16.61 13.00
C PRO A 23 19.77 -15.70 11.97
N LYS A 24 20.47 -15.40 10.86
CA LYS A 24 20.02 -14.43 9.86
C LYS A 24 18.71 -14.84 9.19
N ASP A 25 18.57 -16.12 8.87
CA ASP A 25 17.38 -16.75 8.31
C ASP A 25 16.17 -16.63 9.25
N ILE A 26 16.36 -16.86 10.56
CA ILE A 26 15.29 -16.69 11.56
C ILE A 26 14.85 -15.22 11.64
N LYS A 27 15.79 -14.27 11.64
CA LYS A 27 15.47 -12.84 11.61
C LYS A 27 14.70 -12.45 10.35
N GLN A 28 15.12 -12.98 9.20
CA GLN A 28 14.40 -12.76 7.94
C GLN A 28 12.99 -13.31 8.01
N LYS A 29 12.81 -14.55 8.50
CA LYS A 29 11.49 -15.16 8.67
C LYS A 29 10.58 -14.32 9.57
N ILE A 30 11.05 -13.92 10.76
CA ILE A 30 10.30 -13.05 11.67
C ILE A 30 9.93 -11.72 10.99
N PHE A 31 10.86 -11.14 10.24
CA PHE A 31 10.59 -9.90 9.51
C PHE A 31 9.50 -10.09 8.45
N TYR A 32 9.60 -11.09 7.59
CA TYR A 32 8.63 -11.33 6.51
C TYR A 32 7.26 -11.78 7.02
N ASP A 33 7.23 -12.68 8.02
CA ASP A 33 5.98 -13.29 8.50
C ASP A 33 5.20 -12.34 9.42
N HIS A 34 5.88 -11.43 10.13
CA HIS A 34 5.24 -10.61 11.17
C HIS A 34 5.41 -9.11 10.99
N LEU A 35 6.62 -8.63 10.68
CA LEU A 35 6.86 -7.17 10.62
C LEU A 35 6.47 -6.55 9.29
N LEU A 36 6.74 -7.24 8.17
CA LEU A 36 6.45 -6.73 6.83
C LEU A 36 4.94 -6.49 6.60
N PRO A 37 4.02 -7.40 7.00
CA PRO A 37 2.59 -7.15 6.91
C PRO A 37 2.16 -5.92 7.72
N LEU A 38 2.73 -5.74 8.92
CA LEU A 38 2.44 -4.57 9.76
C LEU A 38 2.89 -3.25 9.11
N PHE A 39 4.07 -3.25 8.48
CA PHE A 39 4.51 -2.10 7.70
C PHE A 39 3.56 -1.81 6.54
N TYR A 40 3.02 -2.83 5.89
CA TYR A 40 2.05 -2.68 4.80
C TYR A 40 0.70 -2.19 5.29
N GLU A 41 0.17 -2.70 6.39
CA GLU A 41 -1.05 -2.17 7.02
C GLU A 41 -0.91 -0.68 7.37
N LYS A 42 0.23 -0.28 7.95
CA LYS A 42 0.50 1.13 8.24
C LYS A 42 0.56 1.97 6.96
N LYS A 43 1.23 1.48 5.92
CA LYS A 43 1.29 2.17 4.61
C LYS A 43 -0.09 2.30 3.98
N TYR A 44 -0.90 1.24 4.03
CA TYR A 44 -2.26 1.25 3.52
C TYR A 44 -3.15 2.24 4.29
N ALA A 45 -3.06 2.28 5.62
CA ALA A 45 -3.80 3.24 6.43
C ALA A 45 -3.42 4.70 6.10
N ILE A 46 -2.13 4.98 5.89
CA ILE A 46 -1.65 6.29 5.42
C ILE A 46 -2.28 6.62 4.07
N LEU A 47 -2.20 5.70 3.11
CA LEU A 47 -2.74 5.88 1.77
C LEU A 47 -4.25 6.17 1.81
N MET A 48 -5.02 5.35 2.54
CA MET A 48 -6.46 5.56 2.69
C MET A 48 -6.80 6.87 3.39
N ASN A 49 -5.99 7.31 4.36
CA ASN A 49 -6.17 8.63 4.98
C ASN A 49 -5.88 9.76 3.99
N ILE A 50 -4.87 9.64 3.14
CA ILE A 50 -4.57 10.65 2.12
C ILE A 50 -5.75 10.74 1.13
N ILE A 51 -6.31 9.60 0.71
CA ILE A 51 -7.47 9.54 -0.17
C ILE A 51 -8.70 10.18 0.51
N LYS A 52 -8.97 9.84 1.77
CA LYS A 52 -10.17 10.31 2.52
C LYS A 52 -10.12 11.77 2.97
N ASN A 53 -8.94 12.29 3.33
CA ASN A 53 -8.80 13.64 3.93
C ASN A 53 -8.52 14.75 2.92
N ARG A 54 -8.31 14.45 1.63
CA ARG A 54 -8.20 15.50 0.63
C ARG A 54 -9.59 15.83 0.11
N ASP A 55 -10.09 16.98 0.55
CA ASP A 55 -11.22 17.66 -0.08
C ASP A 55 -11.02 17.64 -1.59
N ALA A 56 -12.04 17.18 -2.31
CA ALA A 56 -12.11 16.94 -3.74
C ALA A 56 -11.98 18.22 -4.60
N SER A 57 -11.32 19.28 -4.12
CA SER A 57 -11.45 20.64 -4.65
C SER A 57 -10.25 21.18 -5.43
N MET A 58 -9.11 20.48 -5.55
CA MET A 58 -8.01 20.98 -6.38
C MET A 58 -7.30 19.92 -7.23
N PHE A 59 -7.40 20.08 -8.55
CA PHE A 59 -6.70 19.34 -9.60
C PHE A 59 -5.17 19.26 -9.37
N ASN A 60 -4.55 20.31 -8.80
CA ASN A 60 -3.11 20.31 -8.47
C ASN A 60 -2.73 19.34 -7.34
N SER A 61 -3.65 19.03 -6.43
CA SER A 61 -3.40 18.06 -5.36
C SER A 61 -3.42 16.61 -5.88
N GLN A 62 -4.04 16.37 -7.03
CA GLN A 62 -4.16 15.05 -7.64
C GLN A 62 -2.82 14.57 -8.24
N PHE A 63 -2.01 15.46 -8.80
CA PHE A 63 -0.66 15.10 -9.28
C PHE A 63 0.25 14.67 -8.14
N LYS A 64 0.24 15.40 -7.03
CA LYS A 64 1.02 15.02 -5.83
C LYS A 64 0.52 13.71 -5.23
N LEU A 65 -0.79 13.49 -5.25
CA LEU A 65 -1.40 12.23 -4.81
C LEU A 65 -1.01 11.06 -5.73
N MET A 66 -1.01 11.29 -7.04
CA MET A 66 -0.60 10.31 -8.03
C MET A 66 0.88 9.93 -7.84
N GLU A 67 1.76 10.91 -7.60
CA GLU A 67 3.17 10.65 -7.29
C GLU A 67 3.34 9.86 -5.99
N GLU A 68 2.61 10.22 -4.93
CA GLU A 68 2.61 9.46 -3.67
C GLU A 68 2.16 8.01 -3.93
N ILE A 69 1.05 7.79 -4.65
CA ILE A 69 0.54 6.46 -5.02
C ILE A 69 1.52 5.68 -5.90
N LYS A 70 2.17 6.34 -6.85
CA LYS A 70 3.16 5.73 -7.75
C LYS A 70 4.29 5.10 -6.94
N THR A 71 4.83 5.80 -5.93
CA THR A 71 5.87 5.24 -5.04
C THR A 71 5.40 4.03 -4.25
N PHE A 72 4.11 3.91 -3.94
CA PHE A 72 3.55 2.72 -3.29
C PHE A 72 3.41 1.56 -4.27
N ILE A 73 2.90 1.83 -5.47
CA ILE A 73 2.60 0.81 -6.49
C ILE A 73 3.87 0.27 -7.17
N GLU A 74 5.01 0.97 -7.11
CA GLU A 74 6.28 0.43 -7.61
C GLU A 74 6.81 -0.75 -6.77
N ASN A 75 6.32 -0.94 -5.55
CA ASN A 75 6.73 -2.06 -4.69
C ASN A 75 5.89 -3.32 -4.95
N LYS A 76 6.47 -4.31 -5.63
CA LYS A 76 5.80 -5.58 -5.98
C LYS A 76 5.17 -6.33 -4.79
N ASN A 77 5.86 -6.37 -3.65
CA ASN A 77 5.34 -7.04 -2.46
C ASN A 77 4.16 -6.27 -1.86
N PHE A 78 4.19 -4.93 -1.94
CA PHE A 78 3.07 -4.12 -1.52
C PHE A 78 1.88 -4.23 -2.49
N ILE A 79 2.12 -4.37 -3.80
CA ILE A 79 1.04 -4.69 -4.76
C ILE A 79 0.33 -5.98 -4.36
N SER A 80 1.06 -7.05 -4.05
CA SER A 80 0.44 -8.32 -3.64
C SER A 80 -0.47 -8.11 -2.43
N PHE A 81 0.05 -7.43 -1.40
CA PHE A 81 -0.71 -7.06 -0.23
C PHE A 81 -1.95 -6.21 -0.57
N LEU A 82 -1.83 -5.20 -1.42
CA LEU A 82 -2.95 -4.35 -1.83
C LEU A 82 -4.03 -5.12 -2.56
N ARG A 83 -3.66 -6.06 -3.43
CA ARG A 83 -4.61 -6.91 -4.18
C ARG A 83 -5.39 -7.86 -3.28
N GLU A 84 -4.76 -8.36 -2.21
CA GLU A 84 -5.43 -9.17 -1.19
C GLU A 84 -6.34 -8.32 -0.29
N LYS A 85 -5.94 -7.08 -0.02
CA LYS A 85 -6.63 -6.18 0.92
C LYS A 85 -7.80 -5.41 0.31
N ASN A 86 -7.73 -5.09 -0.99
CA ASN A 86 -8.66 -4.20 -1.66
C ASN A 86 -9.08 -4.80 -3.02
N GLU A 87 -10.30 -5.31 -3.07
CA GLU A 87 -10.87 -5.98 -4.25
C GLU A 87 -10.93 -5.04 -5.46
N LEU A 88 -11.40 -3.79 -5.26
CA LEU A 88 -11.41 -2.76 -6.30
C LEU A 88 -10.02 -2.53 -6.90
N PHE A 89 -8.99 -2.41 -6.06
CA PHE A 89 -7.61 -2.30 -6.55
C PHE A 89 -7.19 -3.54 -7.32
N SER A 90 -7.56 -4.73 -6.87
CA SER A 90 -7.25 -6.00 -7.54
C SER A 90 -7.84 -6.07 -8.94
N ASP A 91 -9.07 -5.62 -9.10
CA ASP A 91 -9.78 -5.59 -10.39
C ASP A 91 -9.13 -4.61 -11.36
N ILE A 92 -8.88 -3.37 -10.91
CA ILE A 92 -8.21 -2.37 -11.74
C ILE A 92 -6.78 -2.82 -12.08
N TYR A 93 -6.07 -3.43 -11.14
CA TYR A 93 -4.75 -4.00 -11.39
C TYR A 93 -4.82 -5.10 -12.46
N LYS A 94 -5.78 -6.02 -12.37
CA LYS A 94 -5.96 -7.08 -13.36
C LYS A 94 -6.23 -6.50 -14.74
N GLU A 95 -7.10 -5.51 -14.85
CA GLU A 95 -7.43 -4.85 -16.11
C GLU A 95 -6.20 -4.17 -16.74
N HIS A 96 -5.50 -3.34 -15.97
CA HIS A 96 -4.40 -2.52 -16.50
C HIS A 96 -3.10 -3.31 -16.72
N TYR A 97 -2.75 -4.21 -15.79
CA TYR A 97 -1.45 -4.91 -15.79
C TYR A 97 -1.49 -6.31 -16.36
N ILE A 98 -2.56 -7.07 -16.11
CA ILE A 98 -2.64 -8.48 -16.55
C ILE A 98 -3.24 -8.55 -17.96
N LEU A 99 -4.33 -7.82 -18.19
CA LEU A 99 -5.02 -7.79 -19.49
C LEU A 99 -4.44 -6.73 -20.43
N ASN A 100 -3.53 -5.88 -19.95
CA ASN A 100 -2.92 -4.77 -20.69
C ASN A 100 -3.96 -3.80 -21.29
N ASN A 101 -5.12 -3.68 -20.63
CA ASN A 101 -6.18 -2.77 -21.04
C ASN A 101 -6.01 -1.43 -20.32
N LYS A 102 -5.20 -0.54 -20.90
CA LYS A 102 -5.00 0.79 -20.31
C LYS A 102 -6.21 1.69 -20.57
N ALA A 103 -6.82 2.21 -19.52
CA ALA A 103 -7.86 3.24 -19.64
C ALA A 103 -7.33 4.57 -20.23
N TYR A 104 -6.02 4.87 -20.04
CA TYR A 104 -5.42 6.14 -20.45
C TYR A 104 -4.20 5.90 -21.37
N VAL A 105 -4.39 6.12 -22.67
CA VAL A 105 -3.42 5.79 -23.73
C VAL A 105 -2.09 6.55 -23.60
N ASN A 106 -2.14 7.82 -23.18
CA ASN A 106 -0.96 8.68 -23.08
C ASN A 106 -0.22 8.56 -21.73
N MET A 107 -0.55 7.57 -20.91
CA MET A 107 0.05 7.33 -19.60
C MET A 107 0.83 6.02 -19.56
N SER A 108 1.85 5.96 -18.70
CA SER A 108 2.46 4.67 -18.36
C SER A 108 1.42 3.75 -17.70
N THR A 109 1.68 2.44 -17.67
CA THR A 109 0.76 1.49 -17.03
C THR A 109 0.57 1.82 -15.54
N ILE A 110 1.64 2.26 -14.85
CA ILE A 110 1.58 2.65 -13.44
C ILE A 110 0.69 3.87 -13.28
N GLU A 111 0.90 4.92 -14.07
CA GLU A 111 0.11 6.16 -13.99
C GLU A 111 -1.36 5.90 -14.31
N SER A 112 -1.62 5.12 -15.37
CA SER A 112 -2.98 4.75 -15.77
C SER A 112 -3.70 3.95 -14.66
N LEU A 113 -3.01 3.01 -14.01
CA LEU A 113 -3.53 2.28 -12.84
C LEU A 113 -3.80 3.21 -11.66
N SER A 114 -2.83 4.07 -11.30
CA SER A 114 -2.93 5.01 -10.19
C SER A 114 -4.13 5.94 -10.35
N VAL A 115 -4.31 6.52 -11.54
CA VAL A 115 -5.44 7.40 -11.85
C VAL A 115 -6.75 6.64 -11.81
N SER A 116 -6.81 5.45 -12.40
CA SER A 116 -8.05 4.65 -12.42
C SER A 116 -8.48 4.24 -11.01
N TRP A 117 -7.53 3.88 -10.16
CA TRP A 117 -7.82 3.58 -8.76
C TRP A 117 -8.31 4.82 -8.00
N LEU A 118 -7.66 5.96 -8.18
CA LEU A 118 -8.10 7.21 -7.59
C LEU A 118 -9.52 7.59 -8.01
N VAL A 119 -9.82 7.57 -9.31
CA VAL A 119 -11.15 7.90 -9.85
C VAL A 119 -12.22 7.01 -9.23
N ASN A 120 -12.01 5.69 -9.17
CA ASN A 120 -12.98 4.76 -8.58
C ASN A 120 -13.07 4.84 -7.04
N LEU A 121 -12.15 5.52 -6.37
CA LEU A 121 -12.25 5.78 -4.92
C LEU A 121 -13.01 7.07 -4.60
N TYR A 122 -13.12 7.99 -5.57
CA TYR A 122 -13.84 9.26 -5.44
C TYR A 122 -15.28 9.20 -6.00
N HIS A 123 -15.62 8.15 -6.75
CA HIS A 123 -16.95 7.88 -7.32
C HIS A 123 -17.54 6.62 -6.71
#